data_AF-A0A496ATC8-F1
#
_entry.id   AF-A0A496ATC8-F1
#
_cell.length_a   1.000
_cell.length_b   1.000
_cell.length_c   1.000
_cell.angle_alpha   90.00
_cell.angle_beta   90.00
_cell.angle_gamma   90.00
#
_symmetry.space_group_name_H-M   'P 1'
#
loop_
_entity.id
_entity.type
_entity.pdbx_description
1 polymer ?
#
loop_
_entity_poly.entity_id
_entity_poly.type
_entity_poly.pdbx_seq_one_letter_code
_entity_poly.pdbx_strand_id
1 'polypeptide(L)'
;MPIVYLEELDEQVHNKYLAVNIIAKRARALNDELLGAGLSKKKMPVSIATEELAAGELVYEKVDPEPIASGTPSIFTSESSGFDAVDADEHFEELYGENANEVRDDEAESDSDTDNDSDRDIEDEG
;
A
#
# COMPACT_ATOMS: atom_id res chain seq x y z
N MET A 1 0.59 4.70 21.14
CA MET A 1 -0.53 4.39 20.23
C MET A 1 -1.14 3.09 20.73
N PRO A 2 -2.47 2.98 20.83
CA PRO A 2 -3.09 1.70 21.14
C PRO A 2 -2.67 0.67 20.07
N ILE A 3 -2.39 -0.55 20.51
CA ILE A 3 -2.11 -1.67 19.62
C ILE A 3 -3.47 -2.25 19.29
N VAL A 4 -3.85 -2.19 18.01
CA VAL A 4 -5.07 -2.84 17.51
C VAL A 4 -4.69 -4.23 17.02
N TYR A 5 -5.41 -5.23 17.53
CA TYR A 5 -5.19 -6.62 17.16
C TYR A 5 -6.05 -7.00 15.94
N LEU A 6 -5.59 -7.96 15.13
CA LEU A 6 -6.31 -8.36 13.93
C LEU A 6 -7.64 -9.03 14.27
N GLU A 7 -7.69 -9.68 15.43
CA GLU A 7 -8.86 -10.33 16.01
C GLU A 7 -10.00 -9.32 16.23
N GLU A 8 -9.67 -8.11 16.73
CA GLU A 8 -10.64 -7.04 16.94
C GLU A 8 -11.23 -6.53 15.61
N LEU A 9 -10.44 -6.57 14.53
CA LEU A 9 -10.92 -6.21 13.20
C LEU A 9 -11.80 -7.30 12.58
N ASP A 10 -11.53 -8.57 12.85
CA ASP A 10 -12.29 -9.71 12.34
C ASP A 10 -13.67 -9.85 13.02
N GLU A 11 -13.77 -9.41 14.27
CA GLU A 11 -15.05 -9.26 14.99
C GLU A 11 -15.96 -8.22 14.32
N GLN A 12 -15.39 -7.12 13.83
CA GLN A 12 -16.15 -6.04 13.17
C GLN A 12 -16.43 -6.35 11.69
N VAL A 13 -15.42 -6.90 11.01
CA VAL A 13 -15.46 -7.20 9.59
C VAL A 13 -14.87 -8.58 9.40
N HIS A 14 -15.74 -9.60 9.26
CA HIS A 14 -15.41 -11.03 9.05
C HIS A 14 -14.62 -11.34 7.76
N ASN A 15 -14.05 -10.31 7.13
CA ASN A 15 -13.17 -10.40 5.98
C ASN A 15 -12.03 -9.38 6.15
N LYS A 16 -10.86 -9.89 6.54
CA LYS A 16 -9.62 -9.11 6.69
C LYS A 16 -9.27 -8.24 5.48
N TYR A 17 -9.56 -8.67 4.25
CA TYR A 17 -9.26 -7.87 3.06
C TYR A 17 -10.23 -6.70 2.92
N LEU A 18 -11.50 -6.92 3.29
CA LEU A 18 -12.48 -5.85 3.33
C LEU A 18 -12.13 -4.82 4.42
N ALA A 19 -11.68 -5.27 5.60
CA ALA A 19 -11.18 -4.39 6.66
C ALA A 19 -10.06 -3.47 6.15
N VAL A 20 -9.06 -4.04 5.45
CA VAL A 20 -7.97 -3.26 4.84
C VAL A 20 -8.50 -2.22 3.85
N ASN A 21 -9.47 -2.59 3.00
CA ASN A 21 -10.07 -1.65 2.05
C ASN A 21 -10.83 -0.51 2.74
N ILE A 22 -11.58 -0.81 3.81
CA ILE A 22 -12.28 0.19 4.62
C ILE A 22 -11.28 1.17 5.25
N ILE A 23 -10.25 0.64 5.92
CA ILE A 23 -9.18 1.43 6.54
C ILE A 23 -8.50 2.32 5.51
N ALA A 24 -8.12 1.77 4.35
CA ALA A 24 -7.46 2.53 3.29
C ALA A 24 -8.36 3.65 2.74
N LYS A 25 -9.65 3.37 2.53
CA LYS A 25 -10.63 4.38 2.08
C LYS A 25 -10.76 5.51 3.11
N ARG A 26 -10.89 5.17 4.39
CA ARG A 26 -11.00 6.15 5.48
C ARG A 26 -9.72 6.97 5.67
N ALA A 27 -8.55 6.33 5.61
CA ALA A 27 -7.26 7.00 5.71
C ALA A 27 -7.03 8.03 4.59
N ARG A 28 -7.50 7.75 3.36
CA ARG A 28 -7.46 8.72 2.26
C ARG A 28 -8.35 9.93 2.55
N ALA A 29 -9.60 9.72 2.97
CA ALA A 29 -10.49 10.82 3.34
C ALA A 29 -9.90 11.71 4.45
N LEU A 30 -9.30 11.09 5.48
CA LEU A 30 -8.60 11.81 6.54
C LEU A 30 -7.41 12.61 6.03
N ASN A 31 -6.67 12.10 5.05
CA ASN A 31 -5.56 12.83 4.42
C ASN A 31 -6.06 14.04 3.64
N ASP A 32 -7.12 13.88 2.84
CA ASP A 32 -7.69 14.96 2.03
C ASP A 32 -8.21 16.10 2.91
N GLU A 33 -8.91 15.76 4.01
CA GLU A 33 -9.35 16.73 5.03
C GLU A 33 -8.16 17.50 5.64
N LEU A 34 -7.04 16.82 5.87
CA LEU A 34 -5.86 17.41 6.51
C LEU A 34 -5.05 18.31 5.59
N LEU A 35 -4.88 17.89 4.34
CA LEU A 35 -4.27 18.71 3.29
C LEU A 35 -5.06 20.00 3.11
N GLY A 36 -6.40 19.91 3.11
CA GLY A 36 -7.28 21.09 3.05
C GLY A 36 -7.17 22.01 4.28
N ALA A 37 -6.87 21.44 5.46
CA ALA A 37 -6.72 22.20 6.70
C ALA A 37 -5.29 22.70 6.98
N GLY A 38 -4.29 22.32 6.15
CA GLY A 38 -2.89 22.69 6.33
C GLY A 38 -2.23 22.13 7.60
N LEU A 39 -2.81 21.07 8.19
CA LEU A 39 -2.39 20.53 9.48
C LEU A 39 -1.63 19.21 9.28
N SER A 40 -0.39 19.13 9.77
CA SER A 40 0.28 17.85 9.96
C SER A 40 -0.16 17.21 11.28
N LYS A 41 -0.64 15.97 11.25
CA LYS A 41 -1.01 15.25 12.49
C LYS A 41 0.22 14.62 13.14
N LYS A 42 0.17 14.54 14.48
CA LYS A 42 1.07 13.70 15.30
C LYS A 42 0.83 12.20 15.12
N LYS A 43 -0.35 11.81 14.62
CA LYS A 43 -0.74 10.41 14.35
C LYS A 43 -1.01 10.21 12.86
N MET A 44 -0.58 9.08 12.33
CA MET A 44 -0.79 8.71 10.93
C MET A 44 -2.28 8.43 10.66
N PRO A 45 -2.84 8.87 9.51
CA PRO A 45 -4.24 8.64 9.14
C PRO A 45 -4.64 7.17 9.13
N VAL A 46 -3.72 6.28 8.72
CA VAL A 46 -3.95 4.83 8.74
C VAL A 46 -4.21 4.34 10.16
N SER A 47 -3.39 4.77 11.13
CA SER A 47 -3.57 4.38 12.54
C SER A 47 -4.91 4.85 13.09
N ILE A 48 -5.34 6.07 12.72
CA ILE A 48 -6.65 6.60 13.14
C ILE A 48 -7.78 5.75 12.53
N ALA A 49 -7.72 5.46 11.23
CA ALA A 49 -8.74 4.64 10.57
C ALA A 49 -8.80 3.20 11.13
N THR A 50 -7.67 2.63 11.52
CA THR A 50 -7.63 1.32 12.19
C THR A 50 -8.26 1.37 13.58
N GLU A 51 -7.99 2.41 14.37
CA GLU A 51 -8.62 2.64 15.68
C GLU A 51 -10.15 2.82 15.54
N GLU A 52 -10.60 3.63 14.57
CA GLU A 52 -12.02 3.86 14.29
C GLU A 52 -12.75 2.57 13.86
N LEU A 53 -12.11 1.72 13.04
CA LEU A 53 -12.69 0.44 12.64
C LEU A 53 -12.82 -0.51 13.83
N ALA A 54 -11.78 -0.65 14.65
CA ALA A 54 -11.80 -1.52 15.83
C ALA A 54 -12.82 -1.06 16.89
N ALA A 55 -13.07 0.25 16.98
CA ALA A 55 -14.10 0.83 17.84
C ALA A 55 -15.54 0.61 17.32
N GLY A 56 -15.70 0.07 16.10
CA GLY A 56 -17.02 -0.10 15.46
C GLY A 56 -17.62 1.20 14.93
N GLU A 57 -16.82 2.26 14.76
CA GLU A 57 -17.27 3.56 14.26
C GLU A 57 -17.36 3.62 12.72
N LEU A 58 -16.71 2.67 12.03
CA LEU A 58 -16.76 2.54 10.58
C LEU A 58 -17.65 1.36 10.16
N VAL A 59 -18.71 1.66 9.42
CA VAL A 59 -19.60 0.66 8.84
C VAL A 59 -19.40 0.60 7.32
N TYR A 60 -19.26 -0.61 6.79
CA TYR A 60 -19.26 -0.82 5.35
C TYR A 60 -20.69 -0.99 4.84
N GLU A 61 -21.18 0.01 4.12
CA GLU A 61 -22.44 -0.07 3.40
C GLU A 61 -22.19 -0.54 1.97
N LYS A 62 -22.80 -1.67 1.60
CA LYS A 62 -22.80 -2.13 0.22
C LYS A 62 -23.86 -1.34 -0.54
N VAL A 63 -23.40 -0.38 -1.35
CA VAL A 63 -24.29 0.35 -2.26
C VAL A 63 -24.62 -0.59 -3.42
N ASP A 64 -25.90 -0.94 -3.57
CA ASP A 64 -26.36 -1.64 -4.77
C ASP A 64 -26.20 -0.69 -5.97
N PRO A 65 -25.67 -1.17 -7.11
CA PRO A 65 -25.54 -0.32 -8.28
C PRO A 65 -26.92 0.18 -8.71
N GLU A 66 -27.10 1.50 -8.78
CA GLU A 66 -28.33 2.08 -9.32
C GLU A 66 -28.56 1.54 -10.74
N PRO A 67 -29.82 1.21 -11.11
CA PRO A 67 -30.12 0.76 -12.45
C PRO A 67 -29.73 1.88 -13.43
N ILE A 68 -28.71 1.62 -14.23
CA ILE A 68 -28.24 2.51 -15.29
C ILE A 68 -29.47 2.83 -16.15
N ALA A 69 -29.93 4.08 -16.13
CA ALA A 69 -31.00 4.52 -17.01
C ALA A 69 -30.55 4.18 -18.45
N SER A 70 -31.41 3.48 -19.19
CA SER A 70 -31.11 2.84 -20.49
C SER A 70 -30.88 3.82 -21.66
N GLY A 71 -30.29 4.99 -21.39
CA GLY A 71 -30.12 6.09 -22.32
C GLY A 71 -28.70 6.65 -22.41
N THR A 72 -27.71 6.06 -21.72
CA THR A 72 -26.30 6.45 -21.95
C THR A 72 -25.86 5.95 -23.33
N PRO A 73 -25.53 6.82 -24.29
CA PRO A 73 -25.07 6.40 -25.60
C PRO A 73 -23.77 5.61 -25.45
N SER A 74 -23.68 4.46 -26.13
CA SER A 74 -22.46 3.67 -26.19
C SER A 74 -21.30 4.52 -26.71
N ILE A 75 -20.22 4.62 -25.93
CA ILE A 75 -18.99 5.33 -26.30
C ILE A 75 -18.19 4.52 -27.35
N PHE A 76 -18.51 3.24 -27.51
CA PHE A 76 -18.00 2.44 -28.62
C PHE A 76 -18.87 2.67 -29.85
N THR A 77 -18.59 3.74 -30.60
CA THR A 77 -19.00 3.89 -31.99
C THR A 77 -17.99 3.16 -32.87
N SER A 78 -18.47 2.28 -33.74
CA SER A 78 -17.64 1.46 -34.64
C SER A 78 -17.04 2.25 -35.82
N GLU A 79 -16.88 3.56 -35.69
CA GLU A 79 -16.26 4.39 -36.72
C GLU A 79 -14.75 4.37 -36.52
N SER A 80 -14.13 3.37 -37.17
CA SER A 80 -12.70 3.28 -37.44
C SER A 80 -12.26 4.49 -38.28
N SER A 81 -11.95 5.62 -37.62
CA SER A 81 -11.06 6.62 -38.18
C SER A 81 -9.64 6.16 -37.92
N GLY A 82 -8.95 5.73 -38.98
CA GLY A 82 -7.61 5.15 -38.95
C GLY A 82 -6.67 5.85 -37.99
N PHE A 83 -6.28 5.14 -36.93
CA PHE A 83 -5.17 5.48 -36.07
C PHE A 83 -3.89 5.24 -36.88
N ASP A 84 -3.25 6.32 -37.30
CA ASP A 84 -1.91 6.28 -37.86
C ASP A 84 -0.96 5.87 -36.73
N ALA A 85 -0.48 4.63 -36.79
CA ALA A 85 0.43 4.08 -35.79
C ALA A 85 1.78 4.79 -35.92
N VAL A 86 1.99 5.81 -35.10
CA VAL A 86 3.32 6.38 -34.87
C VAL A 86 4.17 5.28 -34.23
N ASP A 87 5.24 4.88 -34.91
CA ASP A 87 6.19 3.85 -34.48
C ASP A 87 6.78 4.26 -33.12
N ALA A 88 6.44 3.50 -32.08
CA ALA A 88 6.79 3.81 -30.69
C ALA A 88 8.28 3.56 -30.37
N ASP A 89 9.02 2.98 -31.30
CA ASP A 89 10.41 2.56 -31.09
C ASP A 89 11.39 3.76 -31.09
N GLU A 90 11.09 4.86 -31.78
CA GLU A 90 11.99 6.02 -31.85
C GLU A 90 11.95 6.93 -30.61
N HIS A 91 10.89 6.89 -29.80
CA HIS A 91 10.73 7.81 -28.66
C HIS A 91 11.25 7.23 -27.33
N PHE A 92 11.60 5.95 -27.27
CA PHE A 92 12.06 5.31 -26.03
C PHE A 92 13.53 5.60 -25.72
N GLU A 93 14.40 5.69 -26.74
CA GLU A 93 15.84 5.96 -26.55
C GLU A 93 16.14 7.40 -26.12
N GLU A 94 15.33 8.39 -26.52
CA GLU A 94 15.56 9.80 -26.18
C GLU A 94 15.31 10.11 -24.69
N LEU A 95 14.48 9.30 -24.01
CA LEU A 95 14.14 9.51 -22.59
C LEU A 95 15.06 8.76 -21.61
N TYR A 96 15.71 7.68 -22.05
CA TYR A 96 16.42 6.76 -21.16
C TYR A 96 17.86 6.44 -21.59
N GLY A 97 18.35 6.98 -22.71
CA GLY A 97 19.62 6.59 -23.33
C GLY A 97 20.91 7.02 -22.64
N GLU A 98 20.90 7.79 -21.54
CA GLU A 98 22.15 8.45 -21.07
C GLU A 98 22.49 8.35 -19.57
N ASN A 99 21.89 7.46 -18.78
CA ASN A 99 22.27 7.32 -17.35
C ASN A 99 22.21 5.88 -16.79
N ALA A 100 22.67 4.90 -17.56
CA ALA A 100 22.79 3.51 -17.10
C ALA A 100 24.25 3.06 -16.88
N ASN A 101 25.16 3.95 -16.46
CA ASN A 101 26.54 3.54 -16.19
C ASN A 101 27.24 4.34 -15.08
N GLU A 102 26.79 4.18 -13.83
CA GLU A 102 27.67 4.17 -12.65
C GLU A 102 26.91 3.62 -11.43
N VAL A 103 26.89 2.31 -11.27
CA VAL A 103 26.80 1.70 -9.93
C VAL A 103 28.00 0.79 -9.82
N ARG A 104 28.95 1.22 -8.99
CA ARG A 104 30.16 0.48 -8.64
C ARG A 104 29.73 -0.73 -7.82
N ASP A 105 30.11 -1.93 -8.26
CA ASP A 105 30.15 -3.12 -7.42
C ASP A 105 31.26 -2.94 -6.39
N ASP A 106 30.92 -2.35 -5.25
CA ASP A 106 31.69 -2.55 -4.03
C ASP A 106 31.17 -3.84 -3.38
N GLU A 107 31.77 -4.97 -3.76
CA GLU A 107 31.62 -6.23 -3.03
C GLU A 107 32.23 -6.06 -1.63
N ALA A 108 31.37 -5.76 -0.65
CA ALA A 108 31.70 -5.89 0.75
C ALA A 108 31.68 -7.38 1.12
N GLU A 109 32.82 -8.04 0.94
CA GLU A 109 33.13 -9.33 1.57
C GLU A 109 32.92 -9.20 3.08
N SER A 110 31.84 -9.82 3.58
CA SER A 110 31.48 -9.87 4.99
C SER A 110 32.00 -11.18 5.58
N ASP A 111 33.30 -11.24 5.86
CA ASP A 111 33.88 -12.30 6.68
C ASP A 111 33.51 -12.05 8.16
N SER A 112 32.35 -12.57 8.58
CA SER A 112 32.02 -12.70 10.00
C SER A 112 32.49 -14.07 10.49
N ASP A 113 33.76 -14.16 10.86
CA ASP A 113 34.31 -15.24 11.67
C ASP A 113 33.51 -15.31 12.99
N THR A 114 32.56 -16.24 13.05
CA THR A 114 31.87 -16.56 14.30
C THR A 114 32.60 -17.74 14.92
N ASP A 115 33.65 -17.45 15.67
CA ASP A 115 34.29 -18.38 16.58
C ASP A 115 33.27 -18.80 17.65
N ASN A 116 32.50 -19.84 17.36
CA ASN A 116 31.70 -20.56 18.34
C ASN A 116 32.43 -21.83 18.74
N ASP A 117 33.52 -21.68 19.48
CA ASP A 117 34.18 -22.78 20.16
C ASP A 117 34.46 -22.40 21.61
N SER A 118 33.84 -23.20 22.49
CA SER A 118 34.37 -23.61 23.79
C SER A 118 34.50 -22.53 24.88
N ASP A 119 33.63 -22.58 25.89
CA ASP A 119 34.08 -23.13 27.16
C ASP A 119 32.91 -23.51 28.09
N ARG A 120 32.90 -24.80 28.42
CA ARG A 120 32.22 -25.38 29.58
C ARG A 120 32.90 -24.84 30.82
N ASP A 121 32.13 -24.36 31.79
CA ASP A 121 32.42 -24.51 33.22
C ASP A 121 31.11 -24.40 34.01
N ILE A 122 30.46 -25.55 34.23
CA ILE A 122 29.51 -25.73 35.33
C ILE A 122 30.33 -26.41 36.42
N GLU A 123 30.80 -25.62 37.37
CA GLU A 123 31.31 -26.12 38.64
C GLU A 123 30.10 -26.51 39.50
N ASP A 124 29.99 -27.82 39.72
CA ASP A 124 29.18 -28.49 40.73
C ASP A 124 29.96 -28.47 42.04
N GLU A 125 29.51 -27.75 43.06
CA GLU A 125 29.85 -28.06 44.46
C GLU A 125 28.72 -27.67 45.43
N GLY A 126 28.18 -28.70 46.12
CA GLY A 126 27.99 -28.71 47.58
C GLY A 126 26.69 -28.17 48.17
#